data_AF-A0A973V3D6-F1
#
_entry.id   AF-A0A973V3D6-F1
#
_cell.length_a   1.000
_cell.length_b   1.000
_cell.length_c   1.000
_cell.angle_alpha   90.00
_cell.angle_beta   90.00
_cell.angle_gamma   90.00
#
_symmetry.space_group_name_H-M   'P 1'
#
loop_
_entity.id
_entity.type
_entity.pdbx_description
1 polymer ?
#
loop_
_entity_poly.entity_id
_entity_poly.type
_entity_poly.pdbx_seq_one_letter_code
_entity_poly.pdbx_strand_id
1 'polypeptide(L)'
;MTSGALDGSYQLPEDDSEDLAARRRAREELDQYVDLTHLPVTAGVLRGQAQDNGAPPEVLRRLAELDPELEIRDKTALWRALSYEPRPSL
;
A
#
# COMPACT_ATOMS: atom_id res chain seq x y z
N MET A 1 -19.28 40.58 29.76
CA MET A 1 -19.40 39.13 30.00
C MET A 1 -18.36 38.47 29.13
N THR A 2 -17.35 37.85 29.76
CA THR A 2 -16.23 37.19 29.09
C THR A 2 -16.60 35.72 28.90
N SER A 3 -16.87 35.31 27.66
CA SER A 3 -16.94 33.90 27.27
C SER A 3 -15.63 33.64 26.54
N GLY A 4 -14.70 32.85 27.06
CA GLY A 4 -14.90 31.49 27.56
C GLY A 4 -14.29 30.58 26.50
N ALA A 5 -13.09 30.09 26.78
CA ALA A 5 -12.23 29.33 25.90
C ALA A 5 -12.94 28.12 25.26
N LEU A 6 -12.76 27.94 23.95
CA LEU A 6 -12.89 26.65 23.30
C LEU A 6 -11.49 26.21 22.89
N ASP A 7 -10.80 25.59 23.85
CA ASP A 7 -9.70 24.67 23.59
C ASP A 7 -10.32 23.42 22.94
N GLY A 8 -10.51 23.51 21.63
CA GLY A 8 -10.93 22.41 20.78
C GLY A 8 -9.70 21.82 20.14
N SER A 9 -8.84 21.22 20.94
CA SER A 9 -7.78 20.33 20.47
C SER A 9 -8.46 19.22 19.65
N TYR A 10 -8.55 19.41 18.33
CA TYR A 10 -8.91 18.37 17.38
C TYR A 10 -7.80 17.32 17.45
N GLN A 11 -7.94 16.37 18.37
CA GLN A 11 -7.15 15.16 18.39
C GLN A 11 -7.68 14.32 17.23
N LEU A 12 -7.09 14.54 16.05
CA LEU A 12 -7.13 13.59 14.94
C LEU A 12 -6.80 12.20 15.52
N PRO A 13 -7.56 11.14 15.19
CA PRO A 13 -7.26 9.80 15.67
C PRO A 13 -5.82 9.45 15.29
N GLU A 14 -4.94 9.35 16.29
CA GLU A 14 -3.51 9.10 16.09
C GLU A 14 -3.25 7.71 15.47
N ASP A 15 -4.26 6.82 15.51
CA ASP A 15 -4.28 5.45 14.96
C ASP A 15 -4.07 5.39 13.43
N ASP A 16 -4.62 6.33 12.66
CA ASP A 16 -4.46 6.31 11.20
C ASP A 16 -3.02 6.66 10.77
N SER A 17 -2.28 7.38 11.60
CA SER A 17 -0.95 7.94 11.26
C SER A 17 0.14 6.87 11.19
N GLU A 18 0.17 5.98 12.18
CA GLU A 18 1.13 4.87 12.23
C GLU A 18 0.86 3.84 11.14
N ASP A 19 -0.41 3.52 10.92
CA ASP A 19 -0.84 2.59 9.87
C ASP A 19 -0.53 3.15 8.47
N LEU A 20 -0.68 4.46 8.26
CA LEU A 20 -0.32 5.13 7.00
C LEU A 20 1.20 5.20 6.79
N ALA A 21 1.99 5.40 7.85
CA ALA A 21 3.46 5.34 7.79
C ALA A 21 3.97 3.93 7.49
N ALA A 22 3.39 2.90 8.13
CA ALA A 22 3.71 1.51 7.87
C ALA A 22 3.34 1.09 6.44
N ARG A 23 2.17 1.50 5.94
CA ARG A 23 1.75 1.31 4.55
C ARG A 23 2.72 1.99 3.59
N ARG A 24 3.14 3.23 3.86
CA ARG A 24 4.10 3.95 3.01
C ARG A 24 5.42 3.19 2.92
N ARG A 25 5.98 2.77 4.05
CA ARG A 25 7.21 1.97 4.08
C ARG A 25 7.07 0.68 3.30
N ALA A 26 5.95 -0.03 3.45
CA ALA A 26 5.69 -1.26 2.72
C ALA A 26 5.58 -1.04 1.20
N ARG A 27 5.04 0.11 0.76
CA ARG A 27 5.04 0.50 -0.66
C ARG A 27 6.45 0.77 -1.17
N GLU A 28 7.23 1.57 -0.44
CA GLU A 28 8.62 1.88 -0.79
C GLU A 28 9.51 0.64 -0.80
N GLU A 29 9.26 -0.30 0.11
CA GLU A 29 9.93 -1.60 0.13
C GLU A 29 9.55 -2.43 -1.10
N LEU A 30 8.26 -2.53 -1.43
CA LEU A 30 7.83 -3.31 -2.59
C LEU A 30 8.32 -2.70 -3.92
N ASP A 31 8.35 -1.37 -4.04
CA ASP A 31 8.85 -0.65 -5.24
C ASP A 31 10.33 -0.95 -5.54
N GLN A 32 11.10 -1.43 -4.57
CA GLN A 32 12.50 -1.85 -4.78
C GLN A 32 12.62 -3.22 -5.46
N TYR A 33 11.56 -4.04 -5.42
CA TYR A 33 11.59 -5.42 -5.89
C TYR A 33 10.75 -5.67 -7.13
N VAL A 34 9.85 -4.76 -7.50
CA VAL A 34 8.99 -4.89 -8.67
C VAL A 34 9.20 -3.75 -9.65
N ASP A 35 9.24 -4.06 -10.95
CA ASP A 35 9.32 -3.02 -11.97
C ASP A 35 7.91 -2.63 -12.44
N LEU A 36 7.56 -1.39 -12.15
CA LEU A 36 6.27 -0.80 -12.50
C LEU A 36 6.39 0.20 -13.66
N THR A 37 7.50 0.18 -14.39
CA THR A 37 7.69 1.03 -15.58
C THR A 37 7.06 0.42 -16.83
N HIS A 38 6.93 -0.91 -16.84
CA HIS A 38 6.43 -1.70 -17.97
C HIS A 38 4.97 -2.15 -17.82
N LEU A 39 4.08 -1.27 -17.35
CA LEU A 39 2.65 -1.60 -17.19
C LEU A 39 1.89 -1.57 -18.53
N PRO A 40 0.81 -2.38 -18.69
CA PRO A 40 0.24 -3.30 -17.72
C PRO A 40 1.02 -4.62 -17.59
N VAL A 41 1.07 -5.18 -16.38
CA VAL A 41 1.65 -6.51 -16.07
C VAL A 41 0.71 -7.30 -15.18
N THR A 42 0.86 -8.62 -15.14
CA THR A 42 0.08 -9.45 -14.22
C THR A 42 0.74 -9.54 -12.84
N ALA A 43 -0.05 -9.78 -11.79
CA ALA A 43 0.49 -9.99 -10.44
C ALA A 43 1.47 -11.17 -10.39
N GLY A 44 1.29 -12.20 -11.22
CA GLY A 44 2.24 -13.30 -11.37
C GLY A 44 3.61 -12.84 -11.88
N VAL A 45 3.64 -11.91 -12.84
CA VAL A 45 4.90 -11.31 -13.33
C VAL A 45 5.56 -10.49 -12.23
N LEU A 46 4.81 -9.67 -11.49
CA LEU A 46 5.33 -8.89 -10.36
C LEU A 46 5.91 -9.80 -9.26
N ARG A 47 5.23 -10.90 -8.94
CA ARG A 47 5.73 -11.90 -7.99
C ARG A 47 7.03 -12.54 -8.47
N GLY A 48 7.11 -12.86 -9.77
CA GLY A 48 8.33 -13.38 -10.39
C GLY A 48 9.49 -12.41 -10.29
N GLN A 49 9.27 -11.13 -10.63
CA GLN A 49 10.27 -10.07 -10.49
C GLN A 49 10.72 -9.90 -9.04
N ALA A 50 9.77 -9.86 -8.09
CA ALA A 50 10.09 -9.74 -6.68
C ALA A 50 10.94 -10.92 -6.19
N GLN A 51 10.63 -12.14 -6.64
CA GLN A 51 11.40 -13.32 -6.29
C GLN A 51 12.81 -13.29 -6.89
N ASP A 52 12.96 -12.88 -8.14
CA ASP A 52 14.26 -12.76 -8.83
C ASP A 52 15.14 -11.68 -8.17
N ASN A 53 14.52 -10.58 -7.73
CA ASN A 53 15.17 -9.49 -7.00
C ASN A 53 15.43 -9.81 -5.51
N GLY A 54 15.14 -11.03 -5.05
CA GLY A 54 15.41 -11.46 -3.67
C GLY A 54 14.51 -10.77 -2.63
N ALA A 55 13.27 -10.47 -2.98
CA ALA A 55 12.31 -9.87 -2.06
C ALA A 55 12.11 -10.72 -0.79
N PRO A 56 11.87 -10.07 0.37
CA PRO A 56 11.61 -10.77 1.60
C PRO A 56 10.34 -11.64 1.49
N PRO A 57 10.26 -12.74 2.25
CA PRO A 57 9.14 -13.68 2.17
C PRO A 57 7.77 -13.04 2.47
N GLU A 58 7.73 -11.98 3.28
CA GLU A 58 6.52 -11.22 3.55
C GLU A 58 5.98 -10.51 2.30
N VAL A 59 6.86 -9.90 1.50
CA VAL A 59 6.51 -9.27 0.21
C VAL A 59 5.99 -10.32 -0.77
N LEU A 60 6.70 -11.45 -0.89
CA LEU A 60 6.29 -12.54 -1.76
C LEU A 60 4.94 -13.14 -1.34
N ARG A 61 4.69 -13.26 -0.03
CA ARG A 61 3.42 -13.73 0.51
C ARG A 61 2.28 -12.82 0.12
N ARG A 62 2.43 -11.50 0.29
CA ARG A 62 1.41 -10.52 -0.10
C ARG A 62 1.12 -10.52 -1.60
N LEU A 63 2.15 -10.62 -2.43
CA LEU A 63 1.99 -10.77 -3.89
C LEU A 63 1.36 -12.11 -4.28
N ALA A 64 1.58 -13.17 -3.49
CA ALA A 64 0.95 -14.48 -3.70
C ALA A 64 -0.52 -14.54 -3.29
N GLU A 65 -1.00 -13.61 -2.46
CA GLU A 65 -2.43 -13.46 -2.13
C GLU A 65 -3.23 -12.84 -3.30
N LEU A 66 -2.54 -12.18 -4.23
CA LEU A 66 -3.15 -11.69 -5.45
C LEU A 66 -3.39 -12.85 -6.43
N ASP A 67 -4.47 -12.75 -7.19
CA ASP A 67 -4.68 -13.64 -8.33
C ASP A 67 -3.55 -13.42 -9.35
N PRO A 68 -2.82 -14.48 -9.78
CA PRO A 68 -1.65 -14.33 -10.64
C PRO A 68 -1.99 -13.81 -12.04
N GLU A 69 -3.26 -13.91 -12.47
CA GLU A 69 -3.77 -13.41 -13.74
C GLU A 69 -4.36 -11.99 -13.60
N LEU A 70 -4.41 -11.43 -12.38
CA LEU A 70 -4.83 -10.06 -12.13
C LEU A 70 -3.93 -9.07 -12.87
N GLU A 71 -4.50 -8.34 -13.81
CA GLU A 71 -3.82 -7.28 -14.54
C GLU A 71 -3.66 -6.03 -13.67
N ILE A 72 -2.41 -5.66 -13.41
CA ILE A 72 -2.00 -4.43 -12.73
C ILE A 72 -1.68 -3.39 -13.80
N ARG A 73 -2.56 -2.40 -13.92
CA ARG A 73 -2.49 -1.36 -14.94
C ARG A 73 -1.66 -0.15 -14.53
N ASP A 74 -1.59 0.10 -13.23
CA ASP A 74 -0.91 1.23 -12.61
C ASP A 74 -0.49 0.90 -11.18
N LYS A 75 0.40 1.70 -10.59
CA LYS A 75 0.86 1.51 -9.21
C LYS A 75 -0.31 1.53 -8.21
N THR A 76 -1.30 2.38 -8.42
CA THR A 76 -2.45 2.50 -7.52
C THR A 76 -3.29 1.22 -7.53
N ALA A 77 -3.52 0.60 -8.70
CA ALA A 77 -4.18 -0.69 -8.82
C ALA A 77 -3.51 -1.78 -7.98
N LEU A 78 -2.16 -1.83 -8.00
CA LEU A 78 -1.39 -2.75 -7.16
C LEU A 78 -1.60 -2.51 -5.66
N TRP A 79 -1.50 -1.25 -5.22
CA TRP A 79 -1.65 -0.92 -3.80
C TRP A 79 -3.05 -1.20 -3.27
N ARG A 80 -4.07 -0.99 -4.11
CA ARG A 80 -5.45 -1.37 -3.80
C ARG A 80 -5.63 -2.87 -3.70
N ALA A 81 -5.04 -3.62 -4.63
CA ALA A 81 -5.10 -5.08 -4.63
C ALA A 81 -4.44 -5.66 -3.38
N LEU A 82 -3.30 -5.10 -2.97
CA LEU A 82 -2.56 -5.48 -1.76
C LEU A 82 -3.18 -4.88 -0.46
N SER A 83 -4.35 -4.24 -0.54
CA SER A 83 -5.06 -3.64 0.59
C SER A 83 -4.25 -2.61 1.41
N TYR A 84 -3.28 -1.94 0.79
CA TYR A 84 -2.56 -0.81 1.40
C TYR A 84 -3.33 0.52 1.32
N GLU A 85 -4.58 0.50 0.89
CA GLU A 85 -5.46 1.67 0.85
C GLU A 85 -6.73 1.40 1.63
N PRO A 86 -7.17 2.35 2.48
CA PRO A 86 -8.53 2.31 2.98
C PRO A 86 -9.46 2.37 1.76
N ARG A 87 -10.47 1.49 1.73
CA ARG A 87 -11.58 1.66 0.78
C ARG A 87 -12.09 3.10 0.96
N PRO A 88 -12.29 3.87 -0.12
CA PRO A 88 -13.02 5.12 0.02
C PRO A 88 -14.40 4.76 0.58
N SER A 89 -14.66 5.18 1.82
CA SER A 89 -15.99 5.16 2.40
C SER A 89 -16.85 6.06 1.51
N LEU A 90 -17.72 5.44 0.71
CA LEU A 90 -18.79 6.11 -0.03
C LEU A 90 -19.92 6.47 0.95
#